data_AF-A0A256YM40-F1
#
_entry.id   AF-A0A256YM40-F1
#
_cell.length_a   1.000
_cell.length_b   1.000
_cell.length_c   1.000
_cell.angle_alpha   90.00
_cell.angle_beta   90.00
_cell.angle_gamma   90.00
#
_symmetry.space_group_name_H-M   'P 1'
#
loop_
_entity.id
_entity.type
_entity.pdbx_description
1 polymer ?
#
loop_
_entity_poly.entity_id
_entity_poly.type
_entity_poly.pdbx_seq_one_letter_code
_entity_poly.pdbx_strand_id
1 'polypeptide(L)'
;MDLPRGECIISEKIANFEAVYKKLPEDFRGVIRIFMKFEGRLHRGDILIDDGNILGVSLDDLDNSTSSYGEEALEEIKNKAPRSIGDVDVYKFGEIEMSLAIDSNERILFRHVIPLDREANGRGREAWGGGREANGRGREAWGGGREAWGGGREANGRGREAWGGGIDREMDGGNRKTRRGMGKIGG
;
A
#
# COMPACT_ATOMS: atom_id res chain seq x y z
N MET A 1 14.57 5.21 -17.22
CA MET A 1 13.52 5.82 -18.08
C MET A 1 14.12 6.93 -18.95
N ASP A 2 13.62 7.17 -20.17
CA ASP A 2 14.02 8.35 -20.97
C ASP A 2 13.02 9.47 -20.74
N LEU A 3 13.45 10.58 -20.14
CA LEU A 3 12.54 11.61 -19.64
C LEU A 3 12.88 12.98 -20.22
N PRO A 4 11.88 13.74 -20.70
CA PRO A 4 12.10 15.11 -21.13
C PRO A 4 12.53 15.99 -19.95
N ARG A 5 13.06 17.18 -20.27
CA ARG A 5 13.37 18.18 -19.25
C ARG A 5 12.06 18.75 -18.69
N GLY A 6 11.73 18.38 -17.45
CA GLY A 6 10.63 19.00 -16.70
C GLY A 6 11.10 20.10 -15.75
N GLU A 7 10.15 20.84 -15.21
CA GLU A 7 10.38 21.83 -14.15
C GLU A 7 10.52 21.11 -12.81
N CYS A 8 11.67 21.21 -12.15
CA CYS A 8 11.85 20.66 -10.80
C CYS A 8 11.07 21.52 -9.79
N ILE A 9 10.06 20.93 -9.14
CA ILE A 9 9.18 21.62 -8.19
C ILE A 9 9.44 21.24 -6.73
N ILE A 10 10.05 20.07 -6.48
CA ILE A 10 10.42 19.59 -5.15
C ILE A 10 11.77 18.89 -5.25
N SER A 11 12.67 19.16 -4.31
CA SER A 11 13.92 18.41 -4.11
C SER A 11 14.13 18.20 -2.61
N GLU A 12 14.15 16.96 -2.17
CA GLU A 12 14.12 16.55 -0.76
C GLU A 12 15.01 15.33 -0.52
N LYS A 13 15.31 15.02 0.74
CA LYS A 13 16.00 13.77 1.09
C LYS A 13 15.05 12.59 0.98
N ILE A 14 15.57 11.42 0.59
CA ILE A 14 14.77 10.18 0.48
C ILE A 14 14.11 9.75 1.78
N ALA A 15 14.67 10.15 2.93
CA ALA A 15 14.02 9.96 4.23
C ALA A 15 12.63 10.63 4.31
N ASN A 16 12.37 11.63 3.48
CA ASN A 16 11.11 12.36 3.38
C ASN A 16 10.22 11.86 2.22
N PHE A 17 10.57 10.75 1.57
CA PHE A 17 9.88 10.26 0.36
C PHE A 17 8.35 10.15 0.53
N GLU A 18 7.87 9.57 1.62
CA GLU A 18 6.43 9.50 1.91
C GLU A 18 5.78 10.89 2.07
N ALA A 19 6.50 11.84 2.64
CA ALA A 19 6.03 13.22 2.78
C ALA A 19 5.99 13.93 1.42
N VAL A 20 6.94 13.63 0.53
CA VAL A 20 6.94 14.16 -0.84
C VAL A 20 5.66 13.76 -1.57
N TYR A 21 5.26 12.48 -1.50
CA TYR A 21 4.01 12.02 -2.11
C TYR A 21 2.78 12.77 -1.61
N LYS A 22 2.69 12.96 -0.29
CA LYS A 22 1.53 13.63 0.34
C LYS A 22 1.44 15.12 -0.01
N LYS A 23 2.53 15.73 -0.48
CA LYS A 23 2.56 17.14 -0.91
C LYS A 23 2.10 17.33 -2.36
N LEU A 24 1.97 16.27 -3.16
CA LEU A 24 1.64 16.40 -4.58
C LEU A 24 0.15 16.75 -4.79
N PRO A 25 -0.18 17.65 -5.73
CA PRO A 25 -1.56 17.88 -6.16
C PRO A 25 -2.26 16.59 -6.61
N GLU A 26 -3.58 16.50 -6.46
CA GLU A 26 -4.37 15.32 -6.89
C GLU A 26 -4.22 15.06 -8.38
N ASP A 27 -4.23 16.12 -9.18
CA ASP A 27 -4.06 16.14 -10.63
C ASP A 27 -2.58 16.18 -11.08
N PHE A 28 -1.66 15.78 -10.20
CA PHE A 28 -0.23 15.90 -10.50
C PHE A 28 0.14 15.10 -11.76
N ARG A 29 0.86 15.77 -12.66
CA ARG A 29 1.42 15.24 -13.89
C ARG A 29 2.92 15.49 -13.94
N GLY A 30 3.68 14.43 -14.07
CA GLY A 30 5.13 14.51 -14.07
C GLY A 30 5.81 13.24 -13.63
N VAL A 31 7.02 13.39 -13.11
CA VAL A 31 7.83 12.26 -12.66
C VAL A 31 8.42 12.52 -11.29
N ILE A 32 8.42 11.49 -10.45
CA ILE A 32 9.22 11.45 -9.23
C ILE A 32 10.48 10.64 -9.55
N ARG A 33 11.64 11.27 -9.36
CA ARG A 33 12.94 10.65 -9.52
C ARG A 33 13.59 10.45 -8.18
N ILE A 34 14.10 9.25 -7.96
CA ILE A 34 14.69 8.82 -6.70
C ILE A 34 16.14 8.42 -6.99
N PHE A 35 17.09 9.10 -6.37
CA PHE A 35 18.48 8.67 -6.35
C PHE A 35 18.78 8.12 -4.98
N MET A 36 19.18 6.85 -4.89
CA MET A 36 19.34 6.20 -3.60
C MET A 36 20.54 5.27 -3.56
N LYS A 37 21.20 5.23 -2.41
CA LYS A 37 22.24 4.26 -2.10
C LYS A 37 21.70 3.23 -1.12
N PHE A 38 21.67 1.96 -1.55
CA PHE A 38 21.20 0.82 -0.76
C PHE A 38 22.28 -0.25 -0.73
N GLU A 39 22.66 -0.73 0.46
CA GLU A 39 23.70 -1.78 0.63
C GLU A 39 25.02 -1.50 -0.12
N GLY A 40 25.40 -0.22 -0.20
CA GLY A 40 26.62 0.21 -0.88
C GLY A 40 26.45 0.48 -2.37
N ARG A 41 25.30 0.15 -2.97
CA ARG A 41 25.02 0.30 -4.40
C ARG A 41 24.17 1.51 -4.73
N LEU A 42 24.42 2.10 -5.89
CA LEU A 42 23.69 3.24 -6.41
C LEU A 42 22.52 2.78 -7.28
N HIS A 43 21.34 3.32 -6.97
CA HIS A 43 20.11 3.07 -7.68
C HIS A 43 19.44 4.37 -8.12
N ARG A 44 18.76 4.32 -9.27
CA ARG A 44 17.89 5.37 -9.77
C ARG A 44 16.49 4.83 -10.02
N GLY A 45 15.51 5.34 -9.30
CA GLY A 45 14.09 5.07 -9.54
C GLY A 45 13.42 6.22 -10.29
N ASP A 46 12.56 5.92 -11.26
CA ASP A 46 11.70 6.90 -11.91
C ASP A 46 10.24 6.41 -11.82
N ILE A 47 9.33 7.28 -11.40
CA ILE A 47 7.89 7.00 -11.23
C ILE A 47 7.10 8.04 -12.03
N LEU A 48 6.54 7.64 -13.16
CA LEU A 48 5.74 8.49 -14.04
C LEU A 48 4.30 8.55 -13.54
N ILE A 49 3.77 9.76 -13.37
CA ILE A 49 2.44 10.01 -12.82
C ILE A 49 1.66 10.93 -13.76
N ASP A 50 0.40 10.58 -14.02
CA ASP A 50 -0.57 11.43 -14.73
C ASP A 50 -1.91 11.44 -14.01
N ASP A 51 -2.43 12.64 -13.78
CA ASP A 51 -3.71 12.86 -13.08
C ASP A 51 -3.82 12.04 -11.78
N GLY A 52 -2.73 12.03 -11.00
CA GLY A 52 -2.65 11.28 -9.74
C GLY A 52 -2.56 9.76 -9.88
N ASN A 53 -2.39 9.23 -11.08
CA ASN A 53 -2.21 7.80 -11.34
C ASN A 53 -0.78 7.50 -11.75
N ILE A 54 -0.20 6.45 -11.18
CA ILE A 54 1.09 5.94 -11.61
C ILE A 54 0.90 5.23 -12.95
N LEU A 55 1.55 5.76 -13.98
CA LEU A 55 1.54 5.21 -15.32
C LEU A 55 2.65 4.18 -15.53
N GLY A 56 3.82 4.38 -14.92
CA GLY A 56 4.95 3.48 -15.11
C GLY A 56 6.05 3.73 -14.10
N VAL A 57 6.84 2.68 -13.83
CA VAL A 57 7.94 2.71 -12.87
C VAL A 57 9.15 2.01 -13.47
N SER A 58 10.34 2.58 -13.24
CA SER A 58 11.60 1.90 -13.51
C SER A 58 12.53 2.03 -12.31
N LEU A 59 13.35 1.00 -12.08
CA LEU A 59 14.45 1.04 -11.13
C LEU A 59 15.71 0.52 -11.79
N ASP A 60 16.71 1.39 -11.88
CA ASP A 60 18.04 1.08 -12.40
C ASP A 60 19.02 0.84 -11.24
N ASP A 61 19.75 -0.27 -11.25
CA ASP A 61 21.00 -0.45 -10.51
C ASP A 61 22.14 0.08 -11.38
N LEU A 62 22.68 1.24 -11.01
CA LEU A 62 23.68 1.96 -11.80
C LEU A 62 25.05 1.29 -11.74
N ASP A 63 25.33 0.53 -10.70
CA ASP A 63 26.61 -0.16 -10.54
C ASP A 63 26.64 -1.45 -11.37
N ASN A 64 25.51 -2.18 -11.43
CA ASN A 64 25.41 -3.43 -12.20
C ASN A 64 24.82 -3.26 -13.60
N SER A 65 24.37 -2.06 -13.96
CA SER A 65 23.69 -1.78 -15.24
C SER A 65 22.47 -2.67 -15.48
N THR A 66 21.74 -3.02 -14.41
CA THR A 66 20.50 -3.80 -14.50
C THR A 66 19.30 -2.91 -14.23
N SER A 67 18.19 -3.18 -14.90
CA SER A 67 16.94 -2.42 -14.74
C SER A 67 15.76 -3.35 -14.50
N SER A 68 14.91 -3.00 -13.53
CA SER A 68 13.57 -3.57 -13.36
C SER A 68 12.51 -2.53 -13.71
N TYR A 69 11.31 -3.00 -14.03
CA TYR A 69 10.20 -2.16 -14.52
C TYR A 69 8.86 -2.59 -13.95
N GLY A 70 7.89 -1.68 -13.98
CA GLY A 70 6.52 -1.97 -13.56
C GLY A 70 6.41 -2.30 -12.07
N GLU A 71 5.65 -3.34 -11.74
CA GLU A 71 5.30 -3.66 -10.35
C GLU A 71 6.52 -4.12 -9.54
N GLU A 72 7.42 -4.88 -10.18
CA GLU A 72 8.67 -5.32 -9.58
C GLU A 72 9.52 -4.11 -9.14
N ALA A 73 9.71 -3.14 -10.04
CA ALA A 73 10.44 -1.92 -9.71
C ALA A 73 9.76 -1.11 -8.60
N LEU A 74 8.43 -1.04 -8.62
CA LEU A 74 7.67 -0.35 -7.58
C LEU A 74 7.84 -1.02 -6.21
N GLU A 75 7.74 -2.35 -6.14
CA GLU A 75 7.98 -3.11 -4.90
C GLU A 75 9.42 -2.96 -4.41
N GLU A 76 10.40 -3.02 -5.31
CA GLU A 76 11.81 -2.81 -4.95
C GLU A 76 12.05 -1.40 -4.39
N ILE A 77 11.48 -0.35 -4.99
CA ILE A 77 11.58 1.01 -4.47
C ILE A 77 10.96 1.10 -3.08
N LYS A 78 9.77 0.53 -2.87
CA LYS A 78 9.09 0.51 -1.55
C LYS A 78 9.97 -0.16 -0.48
N ASN A 79 10.63 -1.24 -0.84
CA ASN A 79 11.49 -1.99 0.10
C ASN A 79 12.83 -1.28 0.37
N LYS A 80 13.43 -0.65 -0.64
CA LYS A 80 14.77 -0.04 -0.54
C LYS A 80 14.73 1.38 0.00
N ALA A 81 13.79 2.22 -0.43
CA ALA A 81 13.79 3.66 -0.15
C ALA A 81 13.85 4.01 1.35
N PRO A 82 13.06 3.37 2.25
CA PRO A 82 13.10 3.69 3.69
C PRO A 82 14.44 3.39 4.38
N ARG A 83 15.26 2.52 3.77
CA ARG A 83 16.55 2.06 4.30
C ARG A 83 17.73 2.65 3.53
N SER A 84 17.47 3.56 2.60
CA SER A 84 18.48 4.13 1.72
C SER A 84 18.80 5.57 2.09
N ILE A 85 19.94 6.05 1.60
CA ILE A 85 20.33 7.45 1.69
C ILE A 85 20.35 8.03 0.28
N GLY A 86 19.85 9.24 0.11
CA GLY A 86 19.83 9.91 -1.19
C GLY A 86 18.79 10.99 -1.25
N ASP A 87 18.36 11.28 -2.47
CA ASP A 87 17.56 12.44 -2.82
C ASP A 87 16.34 12.01 -3.66
N VAL A 88 15.27 12.78 -3.53
CA VAL A 88 14.03 12.64 -4.26
C VAL A 88 13.73 13.98 -4.91
N ASP A 89 13.64 13.96 -6.23
CA ASP A 89 13.28 15.12 -7.04
C ASP A 89 11.93 14.89 -7.72
N VAL A 90 11.11 15.92 -7.76
CA VAL A 90 9.82 15.89 -8.45
C VAL A 90 9.85 16.89 -9.59
N TYR A 91 9.57 16.41 -10.79
CA TYR A 91 9.49 17.23 -11.98
C TYR A 91 8.06 17.29 -12.49
N LYS A 92 7.55 18.49 -12.69
CA LYS A 92 6.25 18.73 -13.31
C LYS A 92 6.39 18.73 -14.84
N PHE A 93 5.46 18.09 -15.52
CA PHE A 93 5.38 18.05 -16.98
C PHE A 93 4.12 18.78 -17.48
N GLY A 94 4.27 19.53 -18.57
CA GLY A 94 3.14 19.99 -19.38
C GLY A 94 2.62 18.88 -20.28
N GLU A 95 1.64 19.19 -21.13
CA GLU A 95 1.04 18.21 -22.04
C GLU A 95 2.06 17.61 -23.02
N ILE A 96 2.96 18.45 -23.54
CA ILE A 96 3.97 18.04 -24.52
C ILE A 96 5.01 17.14 -23.85
N GLU A 97 5.55 17.54 -22.71
CA GLU A 97 6.52 16.74 -21.97
C GLU A 97 5.91 15.40 -21.54
N MET A 98 4.65 15.42 -21.08
CA MET A 98 3.98 14.20 -20.67
C MET A 98 3.77 13.23 -21.84
N SER A 99 3.35 13.73 -22.99
CA SER A 99 3.16 12.91 -24.20
C SER A 99 4.49 12.29 -24.63
N LEU A 100 5.57 13.08 -24.69
CA LEU A 100 6.91 12.58 -25.00
C LEU A 100 7.38 11.52 -24.00
N ALA A 101 7.10 11.71 -22.71
CA ALA A 101 7.44 10.75 -21.67
C ALA A 101 6.67 9.45 -21.83
N ILE A 102 5.38 9.48 -22.20
CA ILE A 102 4.59 8.26 -22.45
C ILE A 102 5.11 7.54 -23.69
N ASP A 103 5.25 8.24 -24.81
CA ASP A 103 5.65 7.66 -26.11
C ASP A 103 7.05 7.03 -26.04
N SER A 104 7.99 7.68 -25.35
CA SER A 104 9.37 7.18 -25.23
C SER A 104 9.50 5.99 -24.28
N ASN A 105 8.46 5.70 -23.48
CA ASN A 105 8.52 4.73 -22.38
C ASN A 105 7.35 3.74 -22.40
N GLU A 106 6.70 3.50 -23.54
CA GLU A 106 5.57 2.57 -23.65
C GLU A 106 5.82 1.20 -22.99
N ARG A 107 7.07 0.71 -23.02
CA ARG A 107 7.46 -0.60 -22.48
C ARG A 107 7.40 -0.74 -20.97
N ILE A 108 7.38 0.37 -20.25
CA ILE A 108 7.42 0.39 -18.77
C ILE A 108 6.11 0.86 -18.17
N LEU A 109 5.12 1.18 -19.02
CA LEU A 109 3.79 1.56 -18.59
C LEU A 109 3.03 0.34 -18.08
N PHE A 110 2.27 0.52 -17.00
CA PHE A 110 1.37 -0.50 -16.52
C PHE A 110 0.23 -0.74 -17.51
N ARG A 111 -0.24 -1.99 -17.57
CA ARG A 111 -1.47 -2.33 -18.32
C ARG A 111 -2.72 -1.80 -17.62
N HIS A 112 -2.64 -1.57 -16.32
CA HIS A 112 -3.69 -1.03 -15.47
C HIS A 112 -3.12 0.14 -14.68
N VAL A 113 -3.81 1.27 -14.67
CA VAL A 113 -3.39 2.45 -13.90
C VAL A 113 -3.41 2.14 -12.41
N ILE A 114 -2.35 2.51 -11.69
CA ILE A 114 -2.28 2.34 -10.23
C ILE A 114 -2.55 3.71 -9.59
N PRO A 115 -3.64 3.88 -8.81
CA PRO A 115 -3.88 5.14 -8.14
C PRO A 115 -2.75 5.42 -7.13
N LEU A 116 -2.35 6.69 -7.03
CA LEU A 116 -1.40 7.11 -6.01
C LEU A 116 -2.10 7.08 -4.65
N ASP A 117 -1.85 6.05 -3.83
CA ASP A 117 -2.51 5.87 -2.54
C ASP A 117 -2.01 6.90 -1.50
N ARG A 118 -2.92 7.76 -1.02
CA ARG A 118 -2.63 8.89 -0.13
C ARG A 118 -3.11 8.66 1.31
N GLU A 119 -3.69 7.51 1.64
CA GLU A 119 -4.38 7.35 2.92
C GLU A 119 -3.44 7.12 4.12
N ALA A 120 -3.55 8.01 5.11
CA ALA A 120 -3.20 7.73 6.49
C ALA A 120 -4.30 8.31 7.41
N ASN A 121 -5.23 7.46 7.87
CA ASN A 121 -5.78 7.40 9.25
C ASN A 121 -7.15 6.68 9.28
N GLY A 122 -7.22 5.48 9.87
CA GLY A 122 -8.49 4.93 10.36
C GLY A 122 -8.63 3.42 10.40
N ARG A 123 -7.95 2.77 11.36
CA ARG A 123 -8.01 1.33 11.70
C ARG A 123 -7.31 0.42 10.68
N GLY A 124 -6.34 -0.33 11.20
CA GLY A 124 -5.42 -1.15 10.41
C GLY A 124 -6.09 -2.05 9.38
N ARG A 125 -5.83 -1.77 8.11
CA ARG A 125 -5.49 -2.72 7.04
C ARG A 125 -5.15 -1.92 5.78
N GLU A 126 -3.95 -2.20 5.25
CA GLU A 126 -3.57 -2.02 3.85
C GLU A 126 -3.49 -0.56 3.34
N ALA A 127 -2.54 0.22 3.88
CA ALA A 127 -1.90 1.25 3.05
C ALA A 127 -1.07 0.51 1.99
N TRP A 128 -1.40 0.70 0.72
CA TRP A 128 -0.75 0.11 -0.46
C TRP A 128 -0.79 -1.44 -0.55
N GLY A 129 -1.98 -2.04 -0.54
CA GLY A 129 -2.20 -3.44 -0.95
C GLY A 129 -3.65 -3.67 -1.41
N GLY A 130 -3.98 -4.50 -2.38
CA GLY A 130 -3.17 -5.34 -3.23
C GLY A 130 -4.00 -5.87 -4.41
N GLY A 131 -3.39 -5.95 -5.58
CA GLY A 131 -3.93 -6.65 -6.74
C GLY A 131 -3.25 -7.99 -6.90
N ARG A 132 -3.45 -8.94 -5.98
CA ARG A 132 -3.26 -10.36 -6.32
C ARG A 132 -4.40 -10.76 -7.26
N GLU A 133 -4.31 -10.44 -8.54
CA GLU A 133 -5.17 -11.09 -9.52
C GLU A 133 -4.60 -12.47 -9.84
N ALA A 134 -5.34 -13.46 -9.37
CA ALA A 134 -5.11 -14.85 -9.63
C ALA A 134 -5.09 -15.13 -11.13
N ASN A 135 -4.05 -15.85 -11.58
CA ASN A 135 -4.09 -16.63 -12.81
C ASN A 135 -5.35 -17.53 -12.79
N GLY A 136 -6.38 -17.15 -13.54
CA GLY A 136 -7.62 -17.89 -13.71
C GLY A 136 -8.04 -17.88 -15.18
N ARG A 137 -7.80 -19.00 -15.85
CA ARG A 137 -8.05 -19.25 -17.28
C ARG A 137 -9.47 -18.88 -17.73
N GLY A 138 -9.56 -18.14 -18.83
CA GLY A 138 -10.38 -18.42 -20.02
C GLY A 138 -11.91 -18.46 -19.88
N ARG A 139 -12.60 -17.54 -20.57
CA ARG A 139 -13.40 -17.87 -21.77
C ARG A 139 -14.07 -16.61 -22.31
N GLU A 140 -13.98 -16.47 -23.62
CA GLU A 140 -14.79 -15.60 -24.46
C GLU A 140 -16.29 -15.87 -24.23
N ALA A 141 -17.08 -14.81 -24.15
CA ALA A 141 -18.50 -14.85 -24.53
C ALA A 141 -18.95 -13.46 -24.98
N TRP A 142 -18.92 -13.26 -26.30
CA TRP A 142 -19.86 -12.37 -26.99
C TRP A 142 -21.29 -12.84 -26.72
N GLY A 143 -22.22 -11.90 -26.47
CA GLY A 143 -23.64 -12.20 -26.60
C GLY A 143 -24.58 -11.28 -25.82
N GLY A 144 -25.22 -10.36 -26.55
CA GLY A 144 -26.67 -10.15 -26.52
C GLY A 144 -27.35 -9.82 -25.19
N GLY A 145 -27.91 -8.61 -25.11
CA GLY A 145 -28.67 -8.15 -23.96
C GLY A 145 -29.97 -8.92 -23.69
N ARG A 146 -30.51 -8.69 -22.49
CA ARG A 146 -31.93 -8.42 -22.23
C ARG A 146 -32.12 -8.11 -20.75
N GLU A 147 -32.93 -7.09 -20.53
CA GLU A 147 -33.56 -6.75 -19.26
C GLU A 147 -34.36 -7.95 -18.73
N ALA A 148 -34.35 -8.16 -17.42
CA ALA A 148 -35.42 -8.89 -16.73
C ALA A 148 -35.55 -8.40 -15.28
N TRP A 149 -36.60 -7.62 -15.07
CA TRP A 149 -37.29 -7.45 -13.79
C TRP A 149 -38.01 -8.75 -13.38
N GLY A 150 -38.20 -8.91 -12.07
CA GLY A 150 -39.05 -9.92 -11.43
C GLY A 150 -38.20 -10.80 -10.50
N GLY A 151 -38.56 -11.09 -9.26
CA GLY A 151 -39.76 -10.92 -8.47
C GLY A 151 -39.46 -11.70 -7.16
N GLY A 152 -40.03 -11.27 -6.04
CA GLY A 152 -39.62 -11.74 -4.70
C GLY A 152 -40.15 -13.10 -4.25
N ARG A 153 -39.94 -13.33 -2.93
CA ARG A 153 -40.41 -14.40 -2.02
C ARG A 153 -39.62 -15.72 -2.11
N GLU A 154 -39.39 -16.52 -1.06
CA GLU A 154 -39.69 -16.47 0.38
C GLU A 154 -38.82 -17.54 1.11
N ALA A 155 -38.88 -17.51 2.43
CA ALA A 155 -38.08 -18.17 3.46
C ALA A 155 -38.08 -19.73 3.54
N ASN A 156 -37.11 -20.24 4.34
CA ASN A 156 -37.16 -21.29 5.40
C ASN A 156 -35.82 -22.06 5.41
N GLY A 157 -35.11 -22.35 6.51
CA GLY A 157 -35.34 -22.30 7.95
C GLY A 157 -34.43 -23.35 8.65
N ARG A 158 -34.33 -23.28 10.00
CA ARG A 158 -33.59 -24.12 10.99
C ARG A 158 -32.21 -23.53 11.37
N GLY A 159 -31.90 -23.13 12.60
CA GLY A 159 -32.38 -23.38 13.99
C GLY A 159 -31.08 -23.54 14.83
N ARG A 160 -30.86 -23.04 16.06
CA ARG A 160 -31.67 -22.85 17.27
C ARG A 160 -30.98 -21.84 18.21
N GLU A 161 -31.79 -21.15 19.02
CA GLU A 161 -31.41 -20.41 20.23
C GLU A 161 -31.60 -21.26 21.49
N ALA A 162 -30.83 -20.97 22.56
CA ALA A 162 -31.18 -21.08 24.00
C ALA A 162 -30.03 -20.38 24.78
N TRP A 163 -30.16 -19.21 25.44
CA TRP A 163 -30.93 -18.73 26.60
C TRP A 163 -30.57 -19.28 27.99
N GLY A 164 -30.23 -18.34 28.90
CA GLY A 164 -30.28 -18.40 30.38
C GLY A 164 -28.90 -18.41 31.07
N GLY A 165 -28.48 -17.50 31.97
CA GLY A 165 -29.06 -16.30 32.61
C GLY A 165 -28.39 -16.01 33.98
N GLY A 166 -28.31 -14.74 34.42
CA GLY A 166 -28.07 -14.25 35.81
C GLY A 166 -26.59 -14.17 36.28
N ILE A 167 -25.89 -13.02 36.44
CA ILE A 167 -25.92 -11.91 37.46
C ILE A 167 -26.02 -12.44 38.92
N ASP A 168 -25.21 -12.12 39.96
CA ASP A 168 -24.63 -10.88 40.55
C ASP A 168 -23.42 -11.27 41.48
N ARG A 169 -22.34 -10.46 41.61
CA ARG A 169 -21.98 -9.54 42.75
C ARG A 169 -21.95 -10.21 44.14
N GLU A 170 -21.05 -9.98 45.12
CA GLU A 170 -20.09 -8.93 45.49
C GLU A 170 -19.40 -9.38 46.83
N MET A 171 -18.28 -8.76 47.23
CA MET A 171 -17.74 -8.65 48.62
C MET A 171 -17.26 -9.94 49.33
N ASP A 172 -16.45 -9.94 50.39
CA ASP A 172 -15.40 -9.11 51.01
C ASP A 172 -14.94 -9.96 52.24
N GLY A 173 -13.73 -9.71 52.74
CA GLY A 173 -13.31 -9.91 54.14
C GLY A 173 -13.73 -11.14 54.96
N GLY A 174 -12.76 -12.04 55.17
CA GLY A 174 -12.40 -12.54 56.52
C GLY A 174 -13.12 -13.79 57.06
N ASN A 175 -12.35 -14.79 57.51
CA ASN A 175 -12.16 -15.07 58.95
C ASN A 175 -11.39 -16.39 59.18
N ARG A 176 -10.15 -16.20 59.64
CA ARG A 176 -9.35 -16.93 60.64
C ARG A 176 -9.95 -18.17 61.37
N LYS A 177 -9.02 -19.09 61.69
CA LYS A 177 -8.95 -20.16 62.73
C LYS A 177 -9.09 -21.60 62.16
N THR A 178 -8.26 -22.59 62.49
CA THR A 178 -7.23 -22.75 63.53
C THR A 178 -6.36 -23.95 63.15
N ARG A 179 -5.04 -23.77 63.02
CA ARG A 179 -4.07 -24.87 63.05
C ARG A 179 -3.88 -25.32 64.49
N ARG A 180 -4.35 -26.53 64.80
CA ARG A 180 -3.93 -27.32 65.97
C ARG A 180 -2.57 -27.92 65.64
N GLY A 181 -1.57 -27.62 66.46
CA GLY A 181 -0.23 -28.20 66.38
C GLY A 181 0.63 -27.68 67.53
N MET A 182 0.66 -28.45 68.61
CA MET A 182 1.42 -28.22 69.85
C MET A 182 2.93 -28.09 69.62
N GLY A 183 3.61 -27.29 70.44
CA GLY A 183 5.05 -27.44 70.67
C GLY A 183 5.82 -26.29 71.34
N LYS A 184 5.90 -26.33 72.69
CA LYS A 184 6.98 -25.82 73.60
C LYS A 184 7.12 -24.29 73.76
N ILE A 185 6.81 -23.68 74.92
CA ILE A 185 7.50 -23.61 76.24
C ILE A 185 8.97 -23.15 76.16
N GLY A 186 9.25 -21.96 76.71
CA GLY A 186 10.57 -21.52 77.16
C GLY A 186 10.64 -20.01 77.41
N GLY A 187 10.82 -19.58 78.67
CA GLY A 187 11.19 -18.22 79.07
C GLY A 187 10.18 -17.53 79.97
#